data_AF-E2BGN7-F1
#
_entry.id   AF-E2BGN7-F1
#
_cell.length_a   1.000
_cell.length_b   1.000
_cell.length_c   1.000
_cell.angle_alpha   90.00
_cell.angle_beta   90.00
_cell.angle_gamma   90.00
#
_symmetry.space_group_name_H-M   'P 1'
#
loop_
_entity.id
_entity.type
_entity.pdbx_description
1 polymer ?
#
loop_
_entity_poly.entity_id
_entity_poly.type
_entity_poly.pdbx_seq_one_letter_code
_entity_poly.pdbx_strand_id
1 'polypeptide(L)'
;MEKFVRTVNEMEDTILVPSRLLDLSVGDGGDTMCMKGKRGHTVKDTLANTDLYRLYNIINQMKTELLCPSELTAQQHPGTIGRLGHARCPSTTSMQSVQSASSIVSTSDSDSEVGIEIDSGLEGEECAADLASIAAENFRRHLRGLHRSIARMTEAAEYLTLRYQADVGGQV
;
A
#
# COMPACT_ATOMS: atom_id res chain seq x y z
N MET A 1 -7.10 7.10 -4.07
CA MET A 1 -5.74 7.25 -4.63
C MET A 1 -5.48 8.66 -5.12
N GLU A 2 -6.29 9.16 -6.03
CA GLU A 2 -6.09 10.42 -6.74
C GLU A 2 -5.90 11.65 -5.83
N LYS A 3 -6.64 11.72 -4.72
CA LYS A 3 -6.48 12.81 -3.74
C LYS A 3 -5.06 12.87 -3.18
N PHE A 4 -4.46 11.74 -2.84
CA PHE A 4 -3.10 11.69 -2.31
C PHE A 4 -2.12 12.20 -3.36
N VAL A 5 -2.17 11.65 -4.57
CA VAL A 5 -1.27 12.06 -5.66
C VAL A 5 -1.40 13.55 -5.96
N ARG A 6 -2.63 14.08 -6.02
CA ARG A 6 -2.88 15.52 -6.23
C ARG A 6 -2.23 16.37 -5.13
N THR A 7 -2.45 16.03 -3.86
CA THR A 7 -1.89 16.79 -2.73
C THR A 7 -0.36 16.70 -2.68
N VAL A 8 0.24 15.57 -3.04
CA VAL A 8 1.71 15.44 -3.13
C VAL A 8 2.26 16.24 -4.31
N ASN A 9 1.56 16.31 -5.44
CA ASN A 9 1.95 17.18 -6.55
C ASN A 9 1.90 18.66 -6.14
N GLU A 10 0.83 19.10 -5.48
CA GLU A 10 0.74 20.47 -4.94
C GLU A 10 1.87 20.77 -3.95
N MET A 11 2.26 19.78 -3.12
CA MET A 11 3.41 19.89 -2.23
C MET A 11 4.73 20.05 -3.00
N GLU A 12 4.98 19.26 -4.04
CA GLU A 12 6.18 19.37 -4.89
C GLU A 12 6.26 20.71 -5.63
N ASP A 13 5.13 21.22 -6.13
CA ASP A 13 5.04 22.52 -6.79
C ASP A 13 5.30 23.68 -5.83
N THR A 14 4.96 23.49 -4.55
CA THR A 14 5.14 24.51 -3.50
C THR A 14 6.56 24.47 -2.91
N ILE A 15 7.14 23.28 -2.74
CA ILE A 15 8.44 23.06 -2.08
C ILE A 15 9.53 22.93 -3.15
N LEU A 16 9.96 24.08 -3.68
CA LEU A 16 10.99 24.14 -4.73
C LEU A 16 12.41 23.82 -4.24
N VAL A 17 12.66 23.96 -2.94
CA VAL A 17 13.97 23.71 -2.32
C VAL A 17 13.78 22.84 -1.08
N PRO A 18 13.72 21.49 -1.23
CA PRO A 18 13.41 20.57 -0.13
C PRO A 18 14.36 20.65 1.06
N SER A 19 15.63 20.99 0.84
CA SER A 19 16.63 21.11 1.91
C SER A 19 16.31 22.23 2.92
N ARG A 20 15.41 23.16 2.60
CA ARG A 20 14.93 24.17 3.56
C ARG A 20 14.07 23.58 4.68
N LEU A 21 13.62 22.34 4.52
CA LEU A 21 12.89 21.58 5.55
C LEU A 21 13.82 20.88 6.53
N LEU A 22 15.13 20.83 6.24
CA LEU A 22 16.12 20.26 7.12
C LEU A 22 16.17 21.10 8.41
N ASP A 23 16.23 20.42 9.56
CA ASP A 23 16.24 21.03 10.90
C ASP A 23 14.88 21.60 11.37
N LEU A 24 13.81 21.43 10.58
CA LEU A 24 12.45 21.72 11.01
C LEU A 24 11.74 20.43 11.44
N SER A 25 11.00 20.47 12.54
CA SER A 25 10.26 19.31 13.03
C SER A 25 8.79 19.60 13.28
N VAL A 26 7.96 18.57 13.11
CA VAL A 26 6.53 18.68 13.39
C VAL A 26 6.30 18.98 14.87
N GLY A 27 5.55 20.05 15.14
CA GLY A 27 5.23 20.44 16.51
C GLY A 27 6.34 21.21 17.24
N ASP A 28 7.36 21.70 16.54
CA ASP A 28 8.36 22.57 17.14
C ASP A 28 7.76 23.92 17.62
N GLY A 29 8.54 24.69 18.38
CA GLY A 29 8.10 25.98 18.92
C GLY A 29 7.77 27.04 17.85
N GLY A 30 8.19 26.83 16.60
CA GLY A 30 7.87 27.67 15.44
C GLY A 30 6.66 27.19 14.64
N ASP A 31 6.13 25.99 14.93
CA ASP A 31 5.03 25.38 14.21
C ASP A 31 3.68 26.02 14.59
N THR A 32 3.31 27.08 13.86
CA THR A 32 2.02 27.76 13.99
C THR A 32 0.87 27.04 13.27
N MET A 33 1.12 25.92 12.59
CA MET A 33 0.13 25.26 11.74
C MET A 33 -0.71 24.27 12.54
N CYS A 34 -1.94 24.65 12.87
CA CYS A 34 -2.90 23.75 13.51
C CYS A 34 -3.81 23.09 12.48
N MET A 35 -3.40 21.92 11.96
CA MET A 35 -4.27 21.08 11.15
C MET A 35 -5.11 20.17 12.06
N LYS A 36 -6.26 20.70 12.52
CA LYS A 36 -7.20 19.92 13.35
C LYS A 36 -7.89 18.85 12.50
N GLY A 37 -7.49 17.59 12.68
CA GLY A 37 -8.11 16.46 12.00
C GLY A 37 -9.57 16.25 12.41
N LYS A 38 -10.39 15.66 11.53
CA LYS A 38 -11.83 15.41 11.74
C LYS A 38 -12.15 14.46 12.92
N ARG A 39 -11.15 13.88 13.58
CA ARG A 39 -11.29 12.91 14.68
C ARG A 39 -10.41 13.23 15.90
N GLY A 40 -9.98 14.47 16.08
CA GLY A 40 -9.21 14.89 17.26
C GLY A 40 -7.70 14.58 17.20
N HIS A 41 -7.27 13.60 16.40
CA HIS A 41 -5.84 13.40 16.11
C HIS A 41 -5.34 14.40 15.06
N THR A 42 -4.29 15.12 15.43
CA THR A 42 -3.55 16.05 14.59
C THR A 42 -2.29 15.38 14.05
N VAL A 43 -1.73 15.94 12.97
CA VAL A 43 -0.42 15.54 12.46
C VAL A 43 0.64 15.64 13.57
N LYS A 44 0.48 16.63 14.47
CA LYS A 44 1.35 16.79 15.64
C LYS A 44 1.27 15.60 16.59
N ASP A 45 0.10 15.04 16.82
CA ASP A 45 -0.05 13.88 17.73
C ASP A 45 0.57 12.60 17.15
N THR A 46 0.53 12.44 15.83
CA THR A 46 0.99 11.21 15.17
C THR A 46 2.44 11.26 14.70
N LEU A 47 2.96 12.46 14.42
CA LEU A 47 4.25 12.69 13.76
C LEU A 47 5.12 13.70 14.53
N ALA A 48 4.82 13.97 15.80
CA ALA A 48 5.62 14.84 16.66
C ALA A 48 7.12 14.58 16.50
N ASN A 49 7.92 15.64 16.51
CA ASN A 49 9.38 15.55 16.46
C ASN A 49 9.94 14.88 15.18
N THR A 50 9.10 14.59 14.18
CA THR A 50 9.58 14.08 12.89
C THR A 50 10.13 15.22 12.06
N ASP A 51 11.36 15.05 11.55
CA ASP A 51 11.99 15.98 10.61
C ASP A 51 11.17 16.11 9.32
N LEU A 52 10.90 17.34 8.90
CA LEU A 52 10.05 17.64 7.75
C LEU A 52 10.67 17.19 6.43
N TYR A 53 12.00 17.27 6.29
CA TYR A 53 12.70 16.79 5.10
C TYR A 53 12.60 15.27 4.96
N ARG A 54 12.74 14.53 6.06
CA ARG A 54 12.50 13.08 6.12
C ARG A 54 11.06 12.74 5.74
N LEU A 55 10.08 13.47 6.28
CA LEU A 55 8.67 13.24 5.97
C LEU A 55 8.38 13.49 4.48
N TYR A 56 8.92 14.58 3.91
CA TYR A 56 8.85 14.88 2.48
C TYR A 56 9.38 13.72 1.62
N ASN A 57 10.55 13.19 1.96
CA ASN A 57 11.14 12.07 1.24
C ASN A 57 10.30 10.79 1.33
N ILE A 58 9.75 10.48 2.51
CA ILE A 58 8.85 9.32 2.69
C ILE A 58 7.61 9.45 1.81
N ILE A 59 6.98 10.63 1.82
CA ILE A 59 5.76 10.88 1.04
C ILE A 59 6.03 10.76 -0.47
N ASN A 60 7.15 11.31 -0.95
CA ASN A 60 7.53 11.22 -2.36
C ASN A 60 7.91 9.80 -2.79
N GLN A 61 8.57 9.05 -1.92
CA GLN A 61 8.86 7.64 -2.16
C GLN A 61 7.56 6.85 -2.27
N MET A 62 6.60 7.07 -1.37
CA MET A 62 5.27 6.45 -1.43
C MET A 62 4.53 6.81 -2.72
N LYS A 63 4.57 8.08 -3.16
CA LYS A 63 3.99 8.50 -4.45
C LYS A 63 4.64 7.78 -5.63
N THR A 64 5.96 7.64 -5.61
CA THR A 64 6.71 6.96 -6.68
C THR A 64 6.29 5.50 -6.79
N GLU A 65 6.27 4.77 -5.68
CA GLU A 65 5.87 3.36 -5.66
C GLU A 65 4.43 3.13 -6.08
N LEU A 66 3.59 4.14 -5.86
CA LEU A 66 2.19 4.12 -6.22
C LEU A 66 1.93 4.32 -7.71
N LEU A 67 2.69 5.20 -8.36
CA LEU A 67 2.56 5.51 -9.78
C LEU A 67 3.33 4.51 -10.65
N CYS A 68 4.45 4.01 -10.12
CA CYS A 68 5.29 3.03 -10.77
C CYS A 68 5.25 1.75 -9.94
N PRO A 69 4.43 0.74 -10.34
CA PRO A 69 4.63 -0.62 -9.88
C PRO A 69 6.03 -1.01 -10.35
N SER A 70 7.03 -0.91 -9.46
CA SER A 70 8.42 -1.15 -9.80
C SER A 70 8.57 -2.49 -10.54
N GLU A 71 8.89 -2.40 -11.83
CA GLU A 71 9.91 -3.18 -12.55
C GLU A 71 10.01 -4.67 -12.20
N LEU A 72 8.88 -5.38 -12.09
CA LEU A 72 8.86 -6.85 -11.93
C LEU A 72 8.67 -7.60 -13.26
N THR A 73 8.82 -6.91 -14.39
CA THR A 73 8.65 -7.48 -15.75
C THR A 73 9.89 -7.33 -16.63
N ALA A 74 11.09 -7.41 -16.04
CA ALA A 74 12.34 -7.52 -16.80
C ALA A 74 13.10 -8.82 -16.47
N GLN A 75 12.41 -9.97 -16.59
CA GLN A 75 13.04 -11.29 -16.72
C GLN A 75 12.43 -11.99 -17.94
N GLN A 76 13.08 -11.75 -19.08
CA GLN A 76 13.19 -12.58 -20.31
C GLN A 76 12.05 -13.53 -20.70
N HIS A 77 11.28 -13.13 -21.72
CA HIS A 77 10.85 -14.05 -22.78
C HIS A 77 10.93 -13.34 -24.15
N PRO A 78 11.92 -13.65 -25.00
CA PRO A 78 11.86 -13.26 -26.41
C PRO A 78 11.08 -14.32 -27.17
N GLY A 79 9.99 -13.91 -27.83
CA GLY A 79 9.41 -14.68 -28.93
C GLY A 79 7.90 -14.83 -28.88
N THR A 80 7.18 -13.94 -29.55
CA THR A 80 6.58 -14.22 -30.87
C THR A 80 5.49 -13.19 -31.15
N ILE A 81 5.66 -12.51 -32.27
CA ILE A 81 4.75 -11.52 -32.85
C ILE A 81 3.50 -12.24 -33.41
N GLY A 82 2.30 -11.74 -33.08
CA GLY A 82 1.06 -12.10 -33.77
C GLY A 82 -0.15 -11.42 -33.11
N ARG A 83 -0.41 -10.14 -33.40
CA ARG A 83 -1.40 -9.62 -34.38
C ARG A 83 -2.87 -9.70 -33.93
N LEU A 84 -3.50 -8.52 -33.98
CA LEU A 84 -4.94 -8.20 -34.03
C LEU A 84 -5.73 -8.56 -32.76
N GLY A 85 -6.33 -7.66 -31.99
CA GLY A 85 -6.85 -6.33 -32.27
C GLY A 85 -8.36 -6.34 -32.11
N HIS A 86 -8.90 -5.80 -31.02
CA HIS A 86 -10.12 -4.96 -31.03
C HIS A 86 -10.49 -4.45 -29.63
N ALA A 87 -10.95 -3.20 -29.64
CA ALA A 87 -11.64 -2.40 -28.63
C ALA A 87 -12.45 -3.18 -27.57
N ARG A 88 -12.21 -2.94 -26.27
CA ARG A 88 -12.89 -1.97 -25.36
C ARG A 88 -14.31 -2.36 -24.89
N CYS A 89 -14.38 -2.71 -23.59
CA CYS A 89 -15.44 -2.41 -22.59
C CYS A 89 -16.79 -3.20 -22.67
N PRO A 90 -17.64 -3.23 -21.62
CA PRO A 90 -17.45 -3.02 -20.16
C PRO A 90 -17.97 -4.20 -19.29
N SER A 91 -17.57 -4.24 -18.02
CA SER A 91 -18.04 -5.23 -17.03
C SER A 91 -19.51 -5.00 -16.64
N THR A 92 -20.31 -6.07 -16.60
CA THR A 92 -21.57 -6.09 -15.85
C THR A 92 -21.35 -6.84 -14.54
N THR A 93 -21.54 -6.12 -13.44
CA THR A 93 -21.60 -6.60 -12.06
C THR A 93 -22.57 -7.76 -11.89
N SER A 94 -22.12 -8.85 -11.27
CA SER A 94 -23.00 -9.81 -10.60
C SER A 94 -22.39 -10.26 -9.28
N MET A 95 -22.99 -9.79 -8.19
CA MET A 95 -22.81 -10.32 -6.86
C MET A 95 -23.67 -11.57 -6.69
N GLN A 96 -23.11 -12.65 -6.15
CA GLN A 96 -23.80 -13.46 -5.15
C GLN A 96 -22.83 -14.46 -4.51
N SER A 97 -22.79 -14.39 -3.17
CA SER A 97 -22.01 -15.23 -2.27
C SER A 97 -22.85 -16.43 -1.85
N VAL A 98 -22.26 -17.62 -1.81
CA VAL A 98 -22.82 -18.78 -1.09
C VAL A 98 -21.93 -19.14 0.08
N GLN A 99 -22.58 -19.20 1.24
CA GLN A 99 -22.04 -19.61 2.52
C GLN A 99 -21.69 -21.10 2.50
N SER A 100 -20.70 -21.50 3.28
CA SER A 100 -20.55 -22.90 3.72
C SER A 100 -20.00 -22.92 5.14
N ALA A 101 -20.64 -23.76 5.95
CA ALA A 101 -20.45 -23.94 7.38
C ALA A 101 -19.79 -25.29 7.68
N SER A 102 -19.11 -25.35 8.84
CA SER A 102 -18.63 -26.55 9.59
C SER A 102 -17.51 -27.35 8.92
N SER A 103 -16.55 -27.95 9.62
CA SER A 103 -16.40 -28.37 11.02
C SER A 103 -14.94 -28.77 11.30
N ILE A 104 -14.55 -28.85 12.57
CA ILE A 104 -13.97 -30.01 13.29
C ILE A 104 -12.98 -29.57 14.39
N VAL A 105 -13.12 -30.26 15.53
CA VAL A 105 -12.44 -30.03 16.80
C VAL A 105 -10.96 -30.43 16.73
N SER A 106 -10.09 -29.69 17.41
CA SER A 106 -8.76 -30.15 17.79
C SER A 106 -8.43 -29.54 19.14
N THR A 107 -8.50 -30.37 20.18
CA THR A 107 -8.00 -30.07 21.51
C THR A 107 -6.48 -30.27 21.48
N SER A 108 -5.73 -29.18 21.48
CA SER A 108 -4.28 -29.20 21.67
C SER A 108 -4.00 -28.50 22.99
N ASP A 109 -3.61 -29.29 23.99
CA ASP A 109 -3.18 -28.82 25.30
C ASP A 109 -1.69 -28.51 25.22
N SER A 110 -1.31 -27.27 25.48
CA SER A 110 0.07 -26.81 25.41
C SER A 110 0.35 -25.94 26.62
N ASP A 111 0.67 -26.59 27.73
CA ASP A 111 1.16 -25.94 28.95
C ASP A 111 2.53 -25.32 28.67
N SER A 112 2.58 -24.01 28.45
CA SER A 112 3.80 -23.22 28.53
C SER A 112 3.65 -22.25 29.70
N GLU A 113 4.29 -22.61 30.81
CA GLU A 113 4.61 -21.69 31.89
C GLU A 113 5.68 -20.72 31.39
N VAL A 114 5.24 -19.59 30.85
CA VAL A 114 6.09 -18.43 30.63
C VAL A 114 5.81 -17.48 31.78
N GLY A 115 6.83 -17.27 32.61
CA GLY A 115 6.85 -16.23 33.62
C GLY A 115 6.48 -14.91 32.98
N ILE A 116 5.38 -14.33 33.46
CA ILE A 116 4.99 -12.96 33.14
C ILE A 116 5.93 -12.00 33.87
N GLU A 117 7.17 -11.93 33.39
CA GLU A 117 8.00 -10.74 33.56
C GLU A 117 7.50 -9.68 32.59
N ILE A 118 6.38 -9.06 32.98
CA ILE A 118 5.91 -7.80 32.40
C ILE A 118 6.85 -6.70 32.92
N ASP A 119 8.09 -6.72 32.42
CA ASP A 119 9.02 -5.59 32.49
C ASP A 119 9.23 -5.03 31.08
N SER A 120 8.11 -4.69 30.43
CA SER A 120 8.14 -3.70 29.36
C SER A 120 7.86 -2.36 30.02
N GLY A 121 8.90 -1.83 30.67
CA GLY A 121 9.04 -0.40 30.89
C GLY A 121 8.97 0.30 29.53
N LEU A 122 7.74 0.59 29.09
CA LEU A 122 7.47 1.51 28.00
C LEU A 122 7.72 2.91 28.57
N GLU A 123 9.00 3.25 28.69
CA GLU A 123 9.44 4.64 28.69
C GLU A 123 8.81 5.24 27.42
N GLY A 124 7.82 6.12 27.63
CA GLY A 124 6.97 6.69 26.60
C GLY A 124 7.71 7.71 25.73
N GLU A 125 8.65 7.22 24.94
CA GLU A 125 9.29 7.96 23.86
C GLU A 125 9.45 7.03 22.64
N GLU A 126 8.33 6.45 22.19
CA GLU A 126 8.26 5.95 20.82
C GLU A 126 8.49 7.14 19.89
N CYS A 127 9.67 7.19 19.26
CA CYS A 127 10.04 8.24 18.32
C CYS A 127 8.93 8.34 17.27
N ALA A 128 8.16 9.43 17.23
CA ALA A 128 7.10 9.59 16.22
C ALA A 128 7.64 9.57 14.77
N ALA A 129 8.95 9.73 14.62
CA ALA A 129 9.68 9.46 13.39
C ALA A 129 9.57 7.98 12.92
N ASP A 130 9.41 7.03 13.85
CA ASP A 130 9.15 5.62 13.58
C ASP A 130 7.70 5.39 13.15
N LEU A 131 6.72 6.14 13.65
CA LEU A 131 5.32 6.02 13.19
C LEU A 131 5.19 6.34 11.70
N ALA A 132 5.86 7.39 11.22
CA ALA A 132 5.91 7.71 9.78
C ALA A 132 6.51 6.56 8.97
N SER A 133 7.59 5.98 9.49
CA SER A 133 8.31 4.86 8.87
C SER A 133 7.46 3.58 8.83
N ILE A 134 6.79 3.27 9.93
CA ILE A 134 5.88 2.12 10.07
C ILE A 134 4.70 2.26 9.10
N ALA A 135 4.09 3.45 9.04
CA ALA A 135 3.01 3.72 8.10
C ALA A 135 3.47 3.52 6.64
N ALA A 136 4.67 3.98 6.31
CA ALA A 136 5.27 3.78 5.00
C ALA A 136 5.54 2.29 4.71
N GLU A 137 6.16 1.53 5.61
CA GLU A 137 6.39 0.09 5.40
C GLU A 137 5.09 -0.69 5.21
N ASN A 138 4.06 -0.40 6.02
CA ASN A 138 2.75 -1.02 5.88
C ASN A 138 2.14 -0.73 4.49
N PHE A 139 2.20 0.52 4.05
CA PHE A 139 1.77 0.91 2.71
C PHE A 139 2.51 0.10 1.63
N ARG A 140 3.85 0.03 1.69
CA ARG A 140 4.68 -0.70 0.72
C ARG A 140 4.37 -2.19 0.71
N ARG A 141 4.19 -2.80 1.88
CA ARG A 141 3.79 -4.22 2.01
C ARG A 141 2.43 -4.47 1.36
N HIS A 142 1.44 -3.62 1.63
CA HIS A 142 0.11 -3.76 1.08
C HIS A 142 0.06 -3.53 -0.43
N LEU A 143 0.75 -2.50 -0.93
CA LEU A 143 0.81 -2.19 -2.36
C LEU A 143 1.45 -3.34 -3.16
N ARG A 144 2.56 -3.91 -2.65
CA ARG A 144 3.18 -5.11 -3.23
C ARG A 144 2.24 -6.33 -3.21
N GLY A 145 1.40 -6.47 -2.18
CA GLY A 145 0.38 -7.52 -2.12
C GLY A 145 -0.69 -7.33 -3.19
N LEU A 146 -1.17 -6.10 -3.36
CA LEU A 146 -2.18 -5.73 -4.35
C LEU A 146 -1.67 -5.97 -5.77
N HIS A 147 -0.46 -5.52 -6.10
CA HIS A 147 0.14 -5.74 -7.42
C HIS A 147 0.24 -7.24 -7.76
N ARG A 148 0.69 -8.06 -6.80
CA ARG A 148 0.75 -9.52 -6.97
C ARG A 148 -0.62 -10.15 -7.19
N SER A 149 -1.64 -9.70 -6.45
CA SER A 149 -3.00 -10.22 -6.63
C SER A 149 -3.56 -9.85 -8.01
N ILE A 150 -3.35 -8.62 -8.47
CA ILE A 150 -3.82 -8.17 -9.79
C ILE A 150 -3.11 -8.95 -10.90
N ALA A 151 -1.79 -9.14 -10.80
CA ALA A 151 -1.03 -9.93 -11.76
C ALA A 151 -1.59 -11.36 -11.90
N ARG A 152 -1.79 -12.06 -10.78
CA ARG A 152 -2.39 -13.42 -10.79
C ARG A 152 -3.79 -13.47 -11.39
N MET A 153 -4.63 -12.46 -11.09
CA MET A 153 -5.97 -12.40 -11.67
C MET A 153 -5.94 -12.06 -13.17
N THR A 154 -4.94 -11.31 -13.62
CA THR A 154 -4.72 -11.02 -15.05
C THR A 154 -4.33 -12.29 -15.80
N GLU A 155 -3.36 -13.06 -15.28
CA GLU A 155 -2.98 -14.38 -15.82
C GLU A 155 -4.17 -15.35 -15.86
N ALA A 156 -4.97 -15.39 -14.79
CA ALA A 156 -6.17 -16.23 -14.75
C ALA A 156 -7.22 -15.82 -15.80
N ALA A 157 -7.39 -14.53 -16.03
CA ALA A 157 -8.32 -14.02 -17.04
C ALA A 157 -7.84 -14.33 -18.48
N GLU A 158 -6.53 -14.22 -18.73
CA GLU A 158 -5.92 -14.63 -19.99
C GLU A 158 -6.12 -16.13 -20.23
N TYR A 159 -5.84 -16.96 -19.22
CA TYR A 159 -6.08 -18.41 -19.30
C TYR A 159 -7.55 -18.73 -19.61
N LEU A 160 -8.50 -18.07 -18.94
CA LEU A 160 -9.93 -18.28 -19.18
C LEU A 160 -10.31 -17.94 -20.63
N THR A 161 -9.76 -16.85 -21.16
CA THR A 161 -9.99 -16.43 -22.55
C THR A 161 -9.45 -17.47 -23.54
N LEU A 162 -8.20 -17.92 -23.34
CA LEU A 162 -7.56 -18.94 -24.19
C LEU A 162 -8.31 -20.28 -24.13
N ARG A 163 -8.72 -20.70 -22.93
CA ARG A 163 -9.45 -21.95 -22.73
C ARG A 163 -10.81 -21.93 -23.41
N TYR A 164 -11.54 -20.82 -23.29
CA TYR A 164 -12.83 -20.65 -23.96
C TYR A 164 -12.69 -20.69 -25.48
N GLN A 165 -11.71 -19.99 -26.04
CA GLN A 165 -11.44 -20.02 -27.49
C GLN A 165 -11.14 -21.44 -27.98
N ALA A 166 -10.35 -22.22 -27.24
CA ALA A 166 -10.03 -23.59 -27.60
C ALA A 166 -11.25 -24.54 -27.59
N ASP A 167 -12.14 -24.41 -26.60
CA ASP A 167 -13.27 -25.33 -26.41
C ASP A 167 -14.53 -24.95 -27.22
N VAL A 168 -14.80 -23.65 -27.34
CA VAL A 168 -16.05 -23.11 -27.92
C VAL A 168 -15.79 -22.38 -29.23
N GLY A 169 -14.66 -21.68 -29.36
CA GLY A 169 -14.32 -20.87 -30.53
C GLY A 169 -13.73 -21.64 -31.72
N GLY A 170 -13.37 -22.92 -31.54
CA GLY A 170 -12.82 -23.79 -32.60
C GLY A 170 -13.85 -24.67 -33.33
N GLN A 171 -15.13 -24.59 -32.99
CA GLN A 171 -16.21 -25.32 -33.66
C GLN A 171 -17.00 -24.41 -34.61
N VAL A 172 -16.39 -24.04 -35.74
CA VAL A 172 -17.07 -23.65 -36.99
C VAL A 172 -16.15 -23.84 -38.18
#